data_AF-A0A1G8C9B3-F1
#
_entry.id   AF-A0A1G8C9B3-F1
#
_cell.length_a   1.000
_cell.length_b   1.000
_cell.length_c   1.000
_cell.angle_alpha   90.00
_cell.angle_beta   90.00
_cell.angle_gamma   90.00
#
_symmetry.space_group_name_H-M   'P 1'
#
loop_
_entity.id
_entity.type
_entity.pdbx_description
1 polymer ?
#
loop_
_entity_poly.entity_id
_entity_poly.type
_entity_poly.pdbx_seq_one_letter_code
_entity_poly.pdbx_strand_id
1 'polypeptide(L)'
;MKMDRAASQSGDNQHRLNLANIYTPIWWYAAYPNHYAGEGAKATPEFGKFIAEHEIASFVQALKAIKADTSTIKLQNEFFDKVDALNK
;
A
#
# COMPACT_ATOMS: atom_id res chain seq x y z
N MET A 1 13.88 -12.39 -10.54
CA MET A 1 12.96 -12.29 -11.69
C MET A 1 13.58 -13.02 -12.88
N LYS A 2 12.81 -13.79 -13.65
CA LYS A 2 13.28 -14.34 -14.93
C LYS A 2 13.12 -13.26 -16.02
N MET A 3 14.17 -12.46 -16.22
CA MET A 3 14.13 -11.28 -17.11
C MET A 3 13.78 -11.65 -18.56
N ASP A 4 14.16 -12.85 -19.00
CA ASP A 4 13.82 -13.45 -20.29
C ASP A 4 12.30 -13.60 -20.51
N ARG A 5 11.50 -13.62 -19.43
CA ARG A 5 10.04 -13.77 -19.49
C ARG A 5 9.28 -12.50 -19.09
N ALA A 6 9.98 -11.43 -18.69
CA ALA A 6 9.36 -10.23 -18.14
C ALA A 6 8.39 -9.53 -19.11
N ALA A 7 8.57 -9.71 -20.42
CA ALA A 7 7.69 -9.19 -21.47
C ALA A 7 6.67 -10.22 -22.02
N SER A 8 6.72 -11.48 -21.55
CA SER A 8 5.84 -12.55 -22.08
C SER A 8 4.41 -12.49 -21.56
N GLN A 9 4.17 -11.66 -20.55
CA GLN A 9 2.91 -11.58 -19.83
C GLN A 9 2.65 -10.12 -19.48
N SER A 10 1.43 -9.63 -19.76
CA SER A 10 1.03 -8.27 -19.37
C SER A 10 0.84 -8.20 -17.87
N GLY A 11 1.40 -7.17 -17.25
CA GLY A 11 1.13 -6.80 -15.86
C GLY A 11 0.12 -5.66 -15.73
N ASP A 12 -0.59 -5.33 -16.81
CA ASP A 12 -1.63 -4.30 -16.80
C ASP A 12 -2.90 -4.82 -16.13
N ASN A 13 -3.66 -3.91 -15.54
CA ASN A 13 -4.99 -4.24 -15.06
C ASN A 13 -5.89 -4.58 -16.25
N GLN A 14 -6.36 -5.83 -16.33
CA GLN A 14 -7.22 -6.30 -17.42
C GLN A 14 -8.69 -5.86 -17.28
N HIS A 15 -9.05 -5.20 -16.18
CA HIS A 15 -10.40 -4.69 -15.94
C HIS A 15 -11.51 -5.75 -16.08
N ARG A 16 -11.24 -7.03 -15.73
CA ARG A 16 -12.20 -8.14 -15.88
C ARG A 16 -13.39 -8.08 -14.91
N LEU A 17 -13.37 -7.17 -13.94
CA LEU A 17 -14.44 -6.94 -12.98
C LEU A 17 -14.95 -5.51 -13.10
N ASN A 18 -16.25 -5.36 -13.38
CA ASN A 18 -16.92 -4.05 -13.50
C ASN A 18 -17.96 -3.90 -12.37
N LEU A 19 -17.46 -3.73 -11.14
CA LEU A 19 -18.28 -3.43 -9.96
C LEU A 19 -17.76 -2.12 -9.36
N ALA A 20 -18.58 -1.07 -9.43
CA ALA A 20 -18.22 0.23 -8.86
C ALA A 20 -18.34 0.19 -7.33
N ASN A 21 -17.34 0.74 -6.63
CA ASN A 21 -17.32 0.96 -5.19
C ASN A 21 -17.49 -0.30 -4.32
N ILE A 22 -17.20 -1.48 -4.85
CA ILE A 22 -17.29 -2.76 -4.12
C ILE A 22 -15.95 -3.47 -4.16
N TYR A 23 -15.39 -3.74 -2.99
CA TYR A 23 -14.25 -4.64 -2.86
C TYR A 23 -14.72 -6.08 -3.05
N THR A 24 -14.02 -6.84 -3.89
CA THR A 24 -14.22 -8.30 -4.00
C THR A 24 -12.93 -9.02 -3.66
N PRO A 25 -12.94 -10.11 -2.89
CA PRO A 25 -11.71 -10.86 -2.57
C PRO A 25 -10.98 -11.43 -3.81
N ILE A 26 -11.66 -11.55 -4.95
CA ILE A 26 -11.11 -12.04 -6.23
C ILE A 26 -10.51 -10.90 -7.09
N TRP A 27 -10.51 -9.65 -6.62
CA TRP A 27 -10.11 -8.48 -7.41
C TRP A 27 -8.72 -8.63 -8.04
N TRP A 28 -7.77 -9.24 -7.31
CA TRP A 28 -6.41 -9.42 -7.80
C TRP A 28 -6.36 -10.33 -9.01
N TYR A 29 -7.01 -11.50 -8.94
CA TYR A 29 -7.08 -12.43 -10.07
C TYR A 29 -7.89 -11.86 -11.25
N ALA A 30 -8.91 -11.03 -10.96
CA ALA A 30 -9.65 -10.33 -11.98
C ALA A 30 -8.80 -9.27 -12.70
N ALA A 31 -7.94 -8.53 -12.00
CA ALA A 31 -7.04 -7.55 -12.61
C ALA A 31 -5.82 -8.20 -13.28
N TYR A 32 -5.22 -9.21 -12.63
CA TYR A 32 -3.93 -9.81 -12.96
C TYR A 32 -4.02 -11.35 -12.96
N PRO A 33 -4.60 -11.99 -14.00
CA PRO A 33 -4.83 -13.44 -14.01
C PRO A 33 -3.57 -14.30 -13.92
N ASN A 34 -2.45 -13.77 -14.38
CA ASN A 34 -1.12 -14.36 -14.31
C ASN A 34 -0.40 -14.08 -12.97
N HIS A 35 -1.05 -13.40 -12.02
CA HIS A 35 -0.49 -12.95 -10.75
C HIS A 35 0.75 -12.05 -10.89
N TYR A 36 0.78 -11.26 -11.96
CA TYR A 36 1.85 -10.32 -12.25
C TYR A 36 1.26 -8.93 -12.51
N ALA A 37 1.78 -7.92 -11.80
CA ALA A 37 1.38 -6.54 -11.94
C ALA A 37 2.61 -5.67 -12.18
N GLY A 38 2.50 -4.71 -13.10
CA GLY A 38 3.57 -3.79 -13.49
C GLY A 38 4.45 -4.28 -14.64
N GLU A 39 5.52 -3.53 -14.92
CA GLU A 39 6.38 -3.73 -16.10
C GLU A 39 7.83 -4.04 -15.71
N GLY A 40 8.07 -5.26 -15.25
CA GLY A 40 9.40 -5.69 -14.83
C GLY A 40 10.41 -5.85 -15.97
N ALA A 41 10.02 -5.75 -17.25
CA ALA A 41 11.00 -5.61 -18.34
C ALA A 41 11.81 -4.30 -18.23
N LYS A 42 11.27 -3.30 -17.54
CA LYS A 42 11.95 -2.03 -17.24
C LYS A 42 12.77 -2.08 -15.94
N ALA A 43 12.82 -3.22 -15.25
CA ALA A 43 13.54 -3.32 -13.98
C ALA A 43 15.05 -3.22 -14.20
N THR A 44 15.70 -2.27 -13.53
CA THR A 44 17.16 -2.15 -13.45
C THR A 44 17.62 -2.11 -11.99
N PRO A 45 18.88 -2.49 -11.68
CA PRO A 45 19.43 -2.36 -10.34
C PRO A 45 19.36 -0.93 -9.79
N GLU A 46 19.59 0.08 -10.63
CA GLU A 46 19.57 1.49 -10.25
C GLU A 46 18.16 1.94 -9.87
N PHE A 47 17.15 1.53 -10.65
CA PHE A 47 15.76 1.84 -10.36
C PHE A 47 15.28 1.13 -9.08
N GLY A 48 15.67 -0.14 -8.90
CA GLY A 48 15.38 -0.88 -7.67
C GLY A 48 16.00 -0.23 -6.43
N LYS A 49 17.26 0.24 -6.55
CA LYS A 49 17.94 0.98 -5.48
C LYS A 49 17.23 2.29 -5.15
N PHE A 50 16.85 3.07 -6.16
CA PHE A 50 16.12 4.32 -5.99
C PHE A 50 14.81 4.12 -5.20
N ILE A 51 14.00 3.13 -5.59
CA ILE A 51 12.76 2.79 -4.88
C ILE A 51 13.07 2.38 -3.44
N ALA A 52 14.00 1.44 -3.22
CA ALA A 52 14.31 0.94 -1.90
C ALA A 52 14.79 2.05 -0.95
N GLU A 53 15.68 2.93 -1.42
CA GLU A 53 16.17 4.06 -0.64
C GLU A 53 15.04 5.06 -0.31
N HIS A 54 14.16 5.34 -1.27
CA HIS A 54 13.00 6.20 -1.05
C HIS A 54 12.02 5.64 0.00
N GLU A 55 11.69 4.36 -0.09
CA GLU A 55 10.82 3.67 0.86
C GLU A 55 11.42 3.65 2.27
N ILE A 56 12.72 3.31 2.37
CA ILE A 56 13.43 3.31 3.66
C ILE A 56 13.44 4.71 4.27
N ALA A 57 13.75 5.74 3.49
CA ALA A 57 13.78 7.11 3.97
C ALA A 57 12.40 7.56 4.48
N SER A 58 11.34 7.28 3.72
CA SER A 58 9.96 7.59 4.09
C SER A 58 9.53 6.86 5.36
N PHE A 59 9.87 5.58 5.47
CA PHE A 59 9.56 4.76 6.64
C PHE A 59 10.28 5.26 7.90
N VAL A 60 11.57 5.63 7.79
CA VAL A 60 12.34 6.21 8.91
C VAL A 60 11.73 7.54 9.36
N GLN A 61 11.30 8.40 8.43
CA GLN A 61 10.62 9.65 8.76
C GLN A 61 9.30 9.41 9.49
N ALA A 62 8.47 8.50 8.99
CA ALA A 62 7.20 8.13 9.61
C ALA A 62 7.39 7.59 11.03
N LEU A 63 8.35 6.67 11.23
CA LEU A 63 8.65 6.12 12.54
C LEU A 63 9.12 7.19 13.54
N LYS A 64 9.94 8.16 13.10
CA LYS A 64 10.37 9.27 13.96
C LYS A 64 9.17 10.14 14.36
N ALA A 65 8.30 10.47 13.40
CA ALA A 65 7.10 11.26 13.66
C ALA A 65 6.17 10.53 14.65
N ILE A 66 5.92 9.24 14.46
CA ILE A 66 5.11 8.41 15.36
C ILE A 66 5.72 8.38 16.77
N LYS A 67 7.03 8.15 16.90
CA LYS A 67 7.71 8.09 18.21
C LYS A 67 7.72 9.43 18.94
N ALA A 68 7.71 10.55 18.21
CA ALA A 68 7.67 11.88 18.79
C ALA A 68 6.24 12.35 19.09
N ASP A 69 5.22 11.67 18.58
CA ASP A 69 3.84 12.06 18.80
C ASP A 69 3.43 11.87 20.25
N THR A 70 2.81 12.91 20.81
CA THR A 70 2.15 12.87 22.11
C THR A 70 0.71 13.38 22.03
N SER A 71 0.26 13.75 20.84
CA SER A 71 -1.05 14.39 20.63
C SER A 71 -2.14 13.36 20.45
N THR A 72 -1.87 12.26 19.74
CA THR A 72 -2.89 11.25 19.42
C THR A 72 -3.51 10.64 20.68
N ILE A 73 -2.67 10.25 21.65
CA ILE A 73 -3.16 9.67 22.91
C ILE A 73 -3.98 10.66 23.75
N LYS A 74 -3.63 11.95 23.73
CA LYS A 74 -4.39 12.99 24.44
C LYS A 74 -5.77 13.17 23.83
N LEU A 75 -5.84 13.24 22.50
CA LEU A 75 -7.11 13.35 21.78
C LEU A 75 -7.98 12.11 21.95
N GLN A 76 -7.36 10.92 21.97
CA GLN A 76 -8.08 9.67 22.20
C GLN A 76 -8.69 9.64 23.61
N ASN A 77 -7.92 10.00 24.63
CA ASN A 77 -8.44 10.09 26.00
C ASN A 77 -9.57 11.13 26.10
N GLU A 78 -9.39 12.33 25.53
CA GLU A 78 -10.42 13.38 25.51
C GLU A 78 -11.74 12.87 24.89
N PHE A 79 -11.65 12.15 23.77
CA PHE A 79 -12.81 11.57 23.12
C PHE A 79 -13.54 10.58 24.03
N PHE A 80 -12.82 9.64 24.64
CA PHE A 80 -13.44 8.62 25.50
C PHE A 80 -13.99 9.20 26.80
N ASP A 81 -13.30 10.16 27.42
CA ASP A 81 -13.80 10.87 28.59
C ASP A 81 -15.14 11.56 28.31
N LYS A 82 -15.26 12.20 27.13
CA LYS A 82 -16.51 12.82 26.68
C LYS A 82 -17.62 11.80 26.45
N VAL A 83 -17.31 10.66 25.82
CA VAL A 83 -18.29 9.59 25.57
C VAL A 83 -18.79 8.99 26.89
N ASP A 84 -17.89 8.70 27.84
CA ASP A 84 -18.25 8.12 29.13
C ASP A 84 -19.09 9.08 29.99
N ALA A 85 -18.85 10.39 29.86
CA ALA A 85 -19.66 11.41 30.54
C ALA A 85 -21.11 11.47 30.03
N LEU A 86 -21.40 11.01 28.81
CA LEU A 86 -22.78 10.96 28.28
C LEU A 86 -23.58 9.77 28.84
N ASN A 87 -22.90 8.76 29.38
CA ASN A 87 -23.51 7.55 29.94
C ASN A 87 -23.70 7.63 31.47
N LYS A 88 -23.46 8.80 32.08
CA LYS A 88 -23.70 9.10 33.50
C LYS A 88 -24.91 10.01 33.66
#